data_AF-A0A6N9VHP6-F1
#
_entry.id   AF-A0A6N9VHP6-F1
#
_cell.length_a   1.000
_cell.length_b   1.000
_cell.length_c   1.000
_cell.angle_alpha   90.00
_cell.angle_beta   90.00
_cell.angle_gamma   90.00
#
_symmetry.space_group_name_H-M   'P 1'
#
loop_
_entity.id
_entity.type
_entity.pdbx_description
1 polymer ?
#
loop_
_entity_poly.entity_id
_entity_poly.type
_entity_poly.pdbx_seq_one_letter_code
_entity_poly.pdbx_strand_id
1 'polypeptide(L)'
;LAELIVQLAHDKPSHILVPAIHRNRDEIRQIFLDRIPGVDPELDNVPAHLAAAARAYLREKFMTTKVAVSGANFGVAETGT
;
A
#
# COMPACT_ATOMS: atom_id res chain seq x y z
N LEU A 1 -2.05 3.86 -1.24
CA LEU A 1 -2.00 3.59 0.21
C LEU A 1 -3.40 3.56 0.83
N ALA A 2 -4.15 4.67 0.80
CA ALA A 2 -5.48 4.75 1.41
C ALA A 2 -6.46 3.68 0.89
N GLU A 3 -6.50 3.45 -0.41
CA GLU A 3 -7.36 2.39 -0.98
C GLU A 3 -6.97 0.98 -0.50
N LEU A 4 -5.67 0.69 -0.38
CA LEU A 4 -5.20 -0.59 0.17
C LEU A 4 -5.68 -0.80 1.61
N ILE A 5 -5.66 0.26 2.43
CA ILE A 5 -6.13 0.20 3.83
C ILE A 5 -7.61 -0.22 3.87
N VAL A 6 -8.45 0.42 3.05
CA VAL A 6 -9.88 0.09 2.94
C VAL A 6 -10.08 -1.37 2.50
N GLN A 7 -9.31 -1.83 1.52
CA GLN A 7 -9.38 -3.20 1.02
C GLN A 7 -8.98 -4.25 2.07
N LEU A 8 -7.89 -4.01 2.81
CA LEU A 8 -7.42 -4.93 3.85
C LEU A 8 -8.39 -4.96 5.06
N ALA A 9 -9.00 -3.82 5.38
CA ALA A 9 -9.97 -3.70 6.46
C ALA A 9 -11.37 -4.22 6.11
N HIS A 10 -11.62 -4.60 4.85
CA HIS A 10 -12.97 -4.86 4.33
C HIS A 10 -13.97 -3.73 4.64
N ASP A 11 -13.50 -2.49 4.52
CA ASP A 11 -14.23 -1.29 4.88
C ASP A 11 -14.81 -0.57 3.65
N LYS A 12 -15.58 0.49 3.88
CA LYS A 12 -16.06 1.41 2.83
C LYS A 12 -15.23 2.69 2.80
N PRO A 13 -14.98 3.26 1.61
CA PRO A 13 -14.30 4.55 1.51
C PRO A 13 -15.19 5.65 2.09
N SER A 14 -14.63 6.52 2.94
CA SER A 14 -15.37 7.65 3.53
C SER A 14 -15.25 8.94 2.72
N HIS A 15 -14.28 9.02 1.80
CA HIS A 15 -14.01 10.22 1.01
C HIS A 15 -13.43 9.85 -0.36
N ILE A 16 -13.82 10.58 -1.40
CA ILE A 16 -13.43 10.27 -2.80
C ILE A 16 -11.91 10.36 -3.04
N LEU A 17 -11.22 11.36 -2.48
CA LEU A 17 -9.77 11.56 -2.67
C LEU A 17 -8.90 10.85 -1.63
N VAL A 18 -9.43 10.60 -0.43
CA VAL A 18 -8.70 10.10 0.73
C VAL A 18 -9.54 9.04 1.44
N PRO A 19 -9.72 7.87 0.82
CA PRO A 19 -10.78 6.92 1.18
C PRO A 19 -10.71 6.37 2.61
N ALA A 20 -9.51 6.32 3.21
CA ALA A 20 -9.28 5.85 4.57
C ALA A 20 -9.12 6.98 5.61
N ILE A 21 -9.54 8.22 5.33
CA ILE A 21 -9.29 9.37 6.25
C ILE A 21 -9.93 9.19 7.64
N HIS A 22 -10.94 8.35 7.77
CA HIS A 22 -11.58 8.01 9.04
C HIS A 22 -10.74 7.04 9.91
N ARG A 23 -9.63 6.51 9.40
CA ARG A 23 -8.72 5.63 10.15
C ARG A 23 -7.50 6.40 10.64
N ASN A 24 -7.18 6.22 11.91
CA ASN A 24 -5.95 6.74 12.48
C ASN A 24 -4.75 5.82 12.22
N ARG A 25 -3.54 6.27 12.54
CA ARG A 25 -2.29 5.55 12.22
C ARG A 25 -2.11 4.26 13.02
N ASP A 26 -2.63 4.20 14.24
CA ASP A 26 -2.57 2.99 15.07
C ASP A 26 -3.51 1.90 14.53
N GLU A 27 -4.70 2.29 14.08
CA GLU A 27 -5.63 1.38 13.41
C GLU A 27 -5.03 0.86 12.10
N ILE A 28 -4.41 1.73 11.31
CA ILE A 28 -3.73 1.34 10.06
C ILE A 28 -2.59 0.37 10.34
N ARG A 29 -1.76 0.66 11.34
CA ARG A 29 -0.69 -0.24 11.81
C ARG A 29 -1.26 -1.61 12.15
N GLN A 30 -2.34 -1.67 12.93
CA GLN A 30 -2.96 -2.94 13.31
C GLN A 30 -3.49 -3.71 12.10
N ILE A 31 -4.16 -3.03 11.16
CA ILE A 31 -4.63 -3.64 9.91
C ILE A 31 -3.45 -4.26 9.13
N PHE A 32 -2.30 -3.59 9.10
CA PHE A 32 -1.13 -4.13 8.40
C PHE A 32 -0.57 -5.36 9.11
N LEU A 33 -0.39 -5.32 10.43
CA LEU A 33 0.04 -6.46 11.23
C LEU A 33 -0.88 -7.68 11.05
N ASP A 34 -2.19 -7.45 10.99
CA ASP A 34 -3.16 -8.54 10.89
C ASP A 34 -3.28 -9.12 9.47
N ARG A 35 -3.07 -8.30 8.43
CA ARG A 35 -3.50 -8.62 7.06
C ARG A 35 -2.38 -8.67 6.03
N ILE A 36 -1.20 -8.13 6.31
CA ILE A 36 -0.04 -8.20 5.40
C ILE A 36 0.85 -9.37 5.83
N PRO A 37 0.95 -10.44 5.03
CA PRO A 37 1.84 -11.56 5.34
C PRO A 37 3.31 -11.09 5.38
N GLY A 38 4.06 -11.54 6.38
CA GLY A 38 5.49 -11.25 6.49
C GLY A 38 5.84 -9.79 6.80
N VAL A 39 4.86 -8.97 7.19
CA VAL A 39 5.14 -7.63 7.72
C VAL A 39 5.92 -7.73 9.03
N ASP A 40 6.80 -6.75 9.28
CA ASP A 40 7.55 -6.66 10.52
C ASP A 40 6.59 -6.61 11.73
N PRO A 41 6.68 -7.56 12.68
CA PRO A 41 5.88 -7.53 13.91
C PRO A 41 6.11 -6.27 14.76
N GLU A 42 7.29 -5.66 14.65
CA GLU A 42 7.68 -4.44 15.36
C GLU A 42 7.34 -3.16 14.56
N LEU A 43 6.59 -3.27 13.46
CA LEU A 43 6.16 -2.12 12.65
C LEU A 43 5.53 -1.05 13.54
N ASP A 44 6.02 0.18 13.47
CA ASP A 44 5.49 1.33 14.21
C ASP A 44 4.39 2.09 13.41
N ASN A 45 3.88 3.17 13.99
CA ASN A 45 2.85 4.01 13.36
C ASN A 45 3.43 5.22 12.60
N VAL A 46 4.74 5.25 12.34
CA VAL A 46 5.40 6.35 11.62
C VAL A 46 4.94 6.31 10.16
N PRO A 47 4.45 7.43 9.58
CA PRO A 47 3.88 7.43 8.23
C PRO A 47 4.80 6.85 7.15
N ALA A 48 6.11 7.12 7.23
CA ALA A 48 7.10 6.62 6.28
C ALA A 48 7.22 5.08 6.33
N HIS A 49 7.17 4.48 7.52
CA HIS A 49 7.28 3.04 7.74
C HIS A 49 6.01 2.32 7.27
N LEU A 50 4.82 2.85 7.62
CA LEU A 50 3.55 2.34 7.10
C LEU A 50 3.52 2.39 5.56
N ALA A 51 3.95 3.50 4.96
CA ALA A 51 4.02 3.62 3.52
C ALA A 51 5.04 2.64 2.90
N ALA A 52 6.17 2.39 3.56
CA ALA A 52 7.17 1.42 3.10
C ALA A 52 6.64 -0.02 3.15
N ALA A 53 6.00 -0.43 4.24
CA ALA A 53 5.37 -1.74 4.38
C ALA A 53 4.32 -1.99 3.28
N ALA A 54 3.44 -1.02 3.05
CA ALA A 54 2.46 -1.09 1.97
C ALA A 54 3.10 -1.18 0.58
N ARG A 55 4.18 -0.44 0.32
CA ARG A 55 4.91 -0.51 -0.97
C ARG A 55 5.56 -1.88 -1.18
N ALA A 56 6.18 -2.45 -0.15
CA ALA A 56 6.79 -3.77 -0.22
C ALA A 56 5.74 -4.84 -0.55
N TYR A 57 4.62 -4.85 0.17
CA TYR A 57 3.51 -5.76 -0.09
C TYR A 57 2.93 -5.62 -1.51
N LEU A 58 2.69 -4.38 -1.95
CA LEU A 58 2.17 -4.13 -3.30
C LEU A 58 3.16 -4.53 -4.39
N ARG A 59 4.47 -4.35 -4.16
CA ARG A 59 5.52 -4.75 -5.11
C ARG A 59 5.57 -6.26 -5.28
N GLU A 60 5.50 -7.01 -4.18
CA GLU A 60 5.45 -8.46 -4.23
C GLU A 60 4.18 -8.94 -4.94
N LYS A 61 3.01 -8.42 -4.55
CA LYS A 61 1.73 -8.76 -5.19
C LYS A 61 1.70 -8.42 -6.68
N PHE A 62 2.32 -7.32 -7.08
CA PHE A 62 2.47 -6.92 -8.48
C PHE A 62 3.30 -7.94 -9.27
N MET A 63 4.37 -8.48 -8.69
CA MET A 63 5.25 -9.44 -9.36
C MET A 63 4.67 -10.85 -9.45
N THR A 64 3.74 -11.21 -8.56
CA THR A 64 3.21 -12.59 -8.44
C THR A 64 1.83 -12.78 -9.07
N THR A 65 1.10 -11.71 -9.38
CA THR A 65 -0.22 -11.80 -10.02
C THR A 65 -0.12 -12.22 -11.49
N LYS A 66 -1.15 -12.91 -12.01
CA LYS A 66 -1.20 -13.34 -13.41
C LYS A 66 -1.23 -12.17 -14.39
N VAL A 67 -1.88 -11.08 -13.99
CA VAL A 67 -2.00 -9.85 -14.77
C VAL A 67 -1.85 -8.67 -13.82
N ALA A 68 -0.99 -7.74 -14.17
CA ALA A 68 -0.81 -6.48 -13.47
C ALA A 68 -0.75 -5.34 -14.48
N VAL A 69 -1.24 -4.17 -14.09
CA VAL A 69 -1.10 -2.93 -14.86
C VAL A 69 -0.19 -2.00 -14.09
N SER A 70 0.85 -1.50 -14.75
CA SER A 70 1.72 -0.44 -14.23
C SER A 70 1.66 0.77 -15.17
N GLY A 71 1.96 1.94 -14.65
CA GLY A 71 2.07 3.17 -15.40
C GLY A 71 3.38 3.89 -15.09
N ALA A 72 3.84 4.70 -16.03
CA ALA A 72 4.95 5.62 -15.84
C ALA A 72 4.48 7.04 -16.19
N ASN A 73 4.96 8.04 -15.45
CA ASN A 73 4.70 9.43 -15.80
C ASN A 73 5.51 9.85 -17.03
N PHE A 74 6.78 9.41 -17.11
CA PHE A 74 7.67 9.65 -18.23
C PHE A 74 8.53 8.41 -18.46
N GLY A 75 8.59 7.94 -19.70
CA GLY A 75 9.58 6.95 -20.13
C GLY A 75 10.78 7.69 -20.71
N VAL A 76 11.96 7.53 -20.10
CA VAL A 76 13.22 8.05 -20.65
C VAL A 76 14.02 6.85 -21.14
N ALA A 77 14.40 6.84 -22.42
CA ALA A 77 15.31 5.83 -22.94
C ALA A 77 16.70 6.06 -22.34
N GLU A 78 17.23 5.05 -21.65
CA GLU A 78 18.58 5.11 -21.05
C GLU A 78 19.66 5.22 -22.14
N THR A 79 19.46 4.52 -23.27
CA THR A 79 20.28 4.64 -24.47
C THR A 79 19.36 4.81 -25.67
N GLY A 80 19.47 5.95 -26.38
CA GLY A 80 18.72 6.23 -27.61
C GLY A 80 19.37 5.67 -28.87
N THR A 81 20.08 4.55 -28.78
CA THR A 81 20.78 3.91 -29.92
C THR A 81 20.02 2.69 -30.40
#